data_AF-A0A8H4KEQ6-F1
#
_entry.id   AF-A0A8H4KEQ6-F1
#
_cell.length_a   1.000
_cell.length_b   1.000
_cell.length_c   1.000
_cell.angle_alpha   90.00
_cell.angle_beta   90.00
_cell.angle_gamma   90.00
#
_symmetry.space_group_name_H-M   'P 1'
#
loop_
_entity.id
_entity.type
_entity.pdbx_description
1 polymer ?
#
loop_
_entity_poly.entity_id
_entity_poly.type
_entity_poly.pdbx_seq_one_letter_code
_entity_poly.pdbx_strand_id
1 'polypeptide(L)'
;MELLSFIVFLVFGLPFFASAQDAPVFIQGSFEDAAVDDESVYNTGGAITVNGFNMVVPKNLLVQFPAAWVPWKDFVASKADFAGFETLVLGNTINGIHRAAQVVIYEFFEGLASGFIESLDYADGSIKIQNGPTVRISDPNGVFSVGYNGAPFMTADDQSPSISSFSGFPMCIPRNDTDPLCPLSNRPFNGPGTFTAPDPLVMAPF
;
A
#
# COMPACT_ATOMS: atom_id res chain seq x y z
N MET A 1 -19.49 80.90 6.34
CA MET A 1 -19.05 80.64 4.96
C MET A 1 -17.86 79.70 5.09
N GLU A 2 -18.01 78.47 4.61
CA GLU A 2 -16.97 77.43 4.40
C GLU A 2 -16.34 76.78 5.65
N LEU A 3 -16.10 75.47 5.74
CA LEU A 3 -16.44 74.32 4.91
C LEU A 3 -16.36 73.10 5.85
N LEU A 4 -17.42 72.30 5.98
CA LEU A 4 -17.35 70.97 6.60
C LEU A 4 -16.60 70.03 5.64
N SER A 5 -15.53 69.39 6.10
CA SER A 5 -14.95 68.24 5.41
C SER A 5 -14.64 67.15 6.43
N PHE A 6 -15.60 66.26 6.63
CA PHE A 6 -15.39 64.96 7.27
C PHE A 6 -15.53 63.91 6.16
N ILE A 7 -14.40 63.43 5.65
CA ILE A 7 -14.34 62.30 4.73
C ILE A 7 -14.70 61.05 5.54
N VAL A 8 -15.92 60.54 5.33
CA VAL A 8 -16.32 59.20 5.77
C VAL A 8 -15.70 58.22 4.79
N PHE A 9 -14.59 57.58 5.16
CA PHE A 9 -14.09 56.40 4.48
C PHE A 9 -15.03 55.23 4.78
N LEU A 10 -16.02 55.03 3.91
CA LEU A 10 -16.83 53.82 3.89
C LEU A 10 -15.97 52.73 3.24
N VAL A 11 -15.18 52.04 4.06
CA VAL A 11 -14.49 50.80 3.66
C VAL A 11 -15.59 49.77 3.41
N PHE A 12 -16.05 49.69 2.16
CA PHE A 12 -16.79 48.53 1.68
C PHE A 12 -15.84 47.33 1.81
N GLY A 13 -16.00 46.58 2.91
CA GLY A 13 -15.45 45.25 3.02
C GLY A 13 -16.12 44.41 1.94
N LEU A 14 -15.46 44.28 0.78
CA LEU A 14 -15.75 43.21 -0.16
C LEU A 14 -15.58 41.92 0.64
N PRO A 15 -16.64 41.12 0.86
CA PRO A 15 -16.41 39.74 1.27
C PRO A 15 -15.61 39.12 0.13
N PHE A 16 -14.34 38.81 0.39
CA PHE A 16 -13.61 37.87 -0.44
C PHE A 16 -14.37 36.55 -0.34
N PHE A 17 -15.33 36.34 -1.23
CA PHE A 17 -15.85 35.02 -1.50
C PHE A 17 -14.67 34.24 -2.09
N ALA A 18 -13.93 33.53 -1.24
CA ALA A 18 -13.12 32.43 -1.69
C ALA A 18 -14.11 31.40 -2.24
N SER A 19 -14.35 31.45 -3.55
CA SER A 19 -15.06 30.36 -4.21
C SER A 19 -14.22 29.11 -4.01
N ALA A 20 -14.82 28.06 -3.46
CA ALA A 20 -14.18 26.76 -3.45
C ALA A 20 -13.92 26.38 -4.91
N GLN A 21 -12.65 26.46 -5.32
CA GLN A 21 -12.28 26.14 -6.68
C GLN A 21 -12.32 24.62 -6.85
N ASP A 22 -13.02 24.17 -7.88
CA ASP A 22 -12.94 22.78 -8.28
C ASP A 22 -11.52 22.52 -8.79
N ALA A 23 -10.82 21.61 -8.13
CA ALA A 23 -9.41 21.36 -8.38
C ALA A 23 -9.03 19.92 -8.04
N PRO A 24 -8.03 19.34 -8.73
CA PRO A 24 -7.42 18.08 -8.30
C PRO A 24 -6.88 18.18 -6.87
N VAL A 25 -7.01 17.09 -6.13
CA VAL A 25 -6.41 16.94 -4.80
C VAL A 25 -5.62 15.64 -4.74
N PHE A 26 -4.43 15.72 -4.16
CA PHE A 26 -3.51 14.61 -3.95
C PHE A 26 -3.09 14.65 -2.49
N ILE A 27 -3.43 13.60 -1.73
CA ILE A 27 -3.08 13.48 -0.32
C ILE A 27 -2.30 12.19 -0.15
N GLN A 28 -1.04 12.29 0.29
CA GLN A 28 -0.20 11.16 0.62
C GLN A 28 0.27 11.29 2.06
N GLY A 29 0.16 10.23 2.84
CA GLY A 29 0.61 10.17 4.22
C GLY A 29 0.02 9.01 4.99
N SER A 30 0.06 9.09 6.31
CA SER A 30 -0.45 8.03 7.19
C SER A 30 -1.96 7.83 7.03
N PHE A 31 -2.38 6.58 6.86
CA PHE A 31 -3.76 6.16 7.06
C PHE A 31 -4.16 6.38 8.53
N GLU A 32 -5.34 6.95 8.74
CA GLU A 32 -5.88 7.21 10.07
C GLU A 32 -7.19 6.46 10.31
N ASP A 33 -8.17 6.62 9.43
CA ASP A 33 -9.47 5.97 9.57
C ASP A 33 -10.21 5.83 8.24
N ALA A 34 -11.20 4.92 8.22
CA ALA A 34 -12.15 4.75 7.13
C ALA A 34 -13.52 4.32 7.66
N ALA A 35 -14.57 4.71 6.96
CA ALA A 35 -15.95 4.33 7.26
C ALA A 35 -16.70 3.94 6.00
N VAL A 36 -17.75 3.14 6.15
CA VAL A 36 -18.75 2.86 5.12
C VAL A 36 -20.03 3.64 5.41
N ASP A 37 -20.70 4.10 4.36
CA ASP A 37 -22.01 4.77 4.49
C ASP A 37 -23.14 3.78 4.85
N ASP A 38 -23.10 2.57 4.28
CA ASP A 38 -24.14 1.55 4.45
C ASP A 38 -23.52 0.14 4.44
N GLU A 39 -23.45 -0.49 5.62
CA GLU A 39 -22.92 -1.84 5.78
C GLU A 39 -23.76 -2.92 5.07
N SER A 40 -25.03 -2.66 4.73
CA SER A 40 -25.89 -3.64 4.06
C SER A 40 -25.61 -3.75 2.55
N VAL A 41 -24.88 -2.79 1.97
CA VAL A 41 -24.62 -2.71 0.53
C VAL A 41 -23.17 -3.09 0.22
N TYR A 42 -22.98 -4.03 -0.71
CA TYR A 42 -21.64 -4.45 -1.13
C TYR A 42 -20.84 -3.30 -1.77
N ASN A 43 -21.42 -2.62 -2.75
CA ASN A 43 -20.81 -1.46 -3.43
C ASN A 43 -21.08 -0.13 -2.70
N THR A 44 -20.87 -0.10 -1.38
CA THR A 44 -21.00 1.11 -0.58
C THR A 44 -19.87 2.10 -0.86
N GLY A 45 -20.13 3.39 -0.61
CA GLY A 45 -19.11 4.41 -0.47
C GLY A 45 -18.78 4.61 1.00
N GLY A 46 -18.25 5.78 1.34
CA GLY A 46 -17.97 6.15 2.71
C GLY A 46 -17.06 7.37 2.84
N ALA A 47 -16.17 7.33 3.81
CA ALA A 47 -15.20 8.39 4.07
C ALA A 47 -13.84 7.80 4.44
N ILE A 48 -12.78 8.50 4.07
CA ILE A 48 -11.40 8.16 4.43
C ILE A 48 -10.69 9.35 5.05
N THR A 49 -9.89 9.10 6.08
CA THR A 49 -9.03 10.08 6.72
C THR A 49 -7.57 9.70 6.51
N VAL A 50 -6.81 10.60 5.87
CA VAL A 50 -5.37 10.44 5.62
C VAL A 50 -4.67 11.77 5.89
N ASN A 51 -3.64 11.74 6.74
CA ASN A 51 -2.82 12.91 7.08
C ASN A 51 -3.65 14.15 7.50
N GLY A 52 -4.71 13.94 8.27
CA GLY A 52 -5.67 14.96 8.72
C GLY A 52 -6.70 15.42 7.69
N PHE A 53 -6.65 14.93 6.44
CA PHE A 53 -7.66 15.23 5.42
C PHE A 53 -8.77 14.18 5.43
N ASN A 54 -10.02 14.66 5.44
CA ASN A 54 -11.20 13.80 5.26
C ASN A 54 -11.73 13.92 3.83
N MET A 55 -11.94 12.77 3.17
CA MET A 55 -12.43 12.69 1.80
C MET A 55 -13.63 11.74 1.70
N VAL A 56 -14.61 12.14 0.90
CA VAL A 56 -15.76 11.28 0.55
C VAL A 56 -15.31 10.23 -0.45
N VAL A 57 -15.61 8.96 -0.16
CA VAL A 57 -15.36 7.83 -1.03
C VAL A 57 -16.64 7.47 -1.79
N PRO A 58 -16.64 7.51 -3.13
CA PRO A 58 -17.82 7.14 -3.92
C PRO A 58 -18.09 5.63 -3.88
N LYS A 59 -19.32 5.25 -4.22
CA LYS A 59 -19.72 3.85 -4.42
C LYS A 59 -18.90 3.19 -5.53
N ASN A 60 -18.65 1.89 -5.38
CA ASN A 60 -17.86 1.05 -6.30
C ASN A 60 -16.36 1.39 -6.38
N LEU A 61 -15.81 2.18 -5.45
CA LEU A 61 -14.36 2.37 -5.37
C LEU A 61 -13.69 1.10 -4.84
N LEU A 62 -12.59 0.70 -5.49
CA LEU A 62 -11.68 -0.33 -5.02
C LEU A 62 -10.41 0.34 -4.47
N VAL A 63 -9.92 -0.19 -3.35
CA VAL A 63 -8.63 0.20 -2.77
C VAL A 63 -7.54 -0.62 -3.45
N GLN A 64 -6.54 0.07 -3.98
CA GLN A 64 -5.37 -0.56 -4.57
C GLN A 64 -4.36 -0.92 -3.49
N PHE A 65 -4.06 -2.20 -3.39
CA PHE A 65 -2.91 -2.75 -2.69
C PHE A 65 -1.82 -3.10 -3.72
N PRO A 66 -0.59 -3.46 -3.30
CA PRO A 66 0.49 -3.76 -4.23
C PRO A 66 0.14 -4.80 -5.31
N ALA A 67 -0.62 -5.84 -4.94
CA ALA A 67 -1.01 -6.93 -5.86
C ALA A 67 -2.54 -7.20 -5.87
N ALA A 68 -3.35 -6.36 -5.24
CA ALA A 68 -4.80 -6.61 -5.10
C ALA A 68 -5.64 -5.35 -5.26
N TRP A 69 -6.88 -5.53 -5.72
CA TRP A 69 -7.92 -4.50 -5.75
C TRP A 69 -9.04 -4.92 -4.82
N VAL A 70 -9.12 -4.25 -3.67
CA VAL A 70 -9.99 -4.67 -2.55
C VAL A 70 -11.25 -3.79 -2.53
N PRO A 71 -12.46 -4.37 -2.43
CA PRO A 71 -13.68 -3.60 -2.25
C PRO A 71 -13.61 -2.68 -1.03
N TRP A 72 -14.12 -1.44 -1.16
CA TRP A 72 -14.10 -0.45 -0.07
C TRP A 72 -14.60 -0.99 1.27
N LYS A 73 -15.69 -1.78 1.23
CA LYS A 73 -16.27 -2.40 2.42
C LYS A 73 -15.33 -3.36 3.13
N ASP A 74 -14.61 -4.19 2.37
CA ASP A 74 -13.71 -5.21 2.91
C ASP A 74 -12.43 -4.55 3.48
N PHE A 75 -11.97 -3.47 2.84
CA PHE A 75 -10.92 -2.62 3.38
C PHE A 75 -11.32 -2.01 4.72
N VAL A 76 -12.49 -1.38 4.81
CA VAL A 76 -12.98 -0.76 6.06
C VAL A 76 -13.15 -1.80 7.18
N ALA A 77 -13.59 -3.02 6.85
CA ALA A 77 -13.71 -4.10 7.81
C ALA A 77 -12.36 -4.52 8.44
N SER A 78 -11.25 -4.31 7.72
CA SER A 78 -9.89 -4.66 8.16
C SER A 78 -9.03 -3.43 8.48
N LYS A 79 -9.63 -2.23 8.58
CA LYS A 79 -8.90 -0.95 8.69
C LYS A 79 -7.92 -0.87 9.85
N ALA A 80 -8.18 -1.60 10.94
CA ALA A 80 -7.32 -1.60 12.13
C ALA A 80 -5.91 -2.13 11.82
N ASP A 81 -5.78 -3.01 10.83
CA ASP A 81 -4.51 -3.62 10.43
C ASP A 81 -3.61 -2.65 9.63
N PHE A 82 -4.17 -1.53 9.17
CA PHE A 82 -3.48 -0.58 8.28
C PHE A 82 -3.23 0.78 8.93
N ALA A 83 -3.50 0.94 10.23
CA ALA A 83 -3.21 2.17 10.93
C ALA A 83 -1.73 2.54 10.79
N GLY A 84 -1.43 3.76 10.32
CA GLY A 84 -0.05 4.19 10.08
C GLY A 84 0.50 3.86 8.70
N PHE A 85 -0.17 3.02 7.91
CA PHE A 85 0.30 2.65 6.58
C PHE A 85 0.25 3.85 5.66
N GLU A 86 1.20 3.92 4.75
CA GLU A 86 1.23 5.01 3.79
C GLU A 86 0.12 4.84 2.74
N THR A 87 -0.71 5.86 2.66
CA THR A 87 -1.89 5.90 1.80
C THR A 87 -1.83 7.12 0.91
N LEU A 88 -2.06 6.89 -0.39
CA LEU A 88 -2.28 7.91 -1.38
C LEU A 88 -3.77 7.95 -1.75
N VAL A 89 -4.41 9.10 -1.55
CA VAL A 89 -5.74 9.38 -2.07
C VAL A 89 -5.66 10.45 -3.16
N LEU A 90 -6.08 10.06 -4.36
CA LEU A 90 -6.25 10.92 -5.52
C LEU A 90 -7.71 11.28 -5.66
N GLY A 91 -8.02 12.54 -5.97
CA GLY A 91 -9.40 12.97 -6.12
C GLY A 91 -9.54 14.38 -6.66
N ASN A 92 -10.74 14.92 -6.49
CA ASN A 92 -11.04 16.32 -6.75
C ASN A 92 -11.71 16.96 -5.54
N THR A 93 -11.43 18.23 -5.31
CA THR A 93 -12.33 19.11 -4.55
C THR A 93 -13.44 19.54 -5.51
N ILE A 94 -14.69 19.27 -5.16
CA ILE A 94 -15.87 19.68 -5.94
C ILE A 94 -16.85 20.37 -5.00
N ASN A 95 -17.17 21.64 -5.26
CA ASN A 95 -18.00 22.48 -4.37
C ASN A 95 -17.49 22.50 -2.92
N GLY A 96 -16.17 22.52 -2.73
CA GLY A 96 -15.54 22.53 -1.41
C GLY A 96 -15.49 21.18 -0.71
N ILE A 97 -15.88 20.08 -1.37
CA ILE A 97 -15.88 18.72 -0.81
C ILE A 97 -14.80 17.91 -1.51
N HIS A 98 -13.86 17.36 -0.76
CA HIS A 98 -12.89 16.39 -1.29
C HIS A 98 -13.58 15.06 -1.59
N ARG A 99 -13.43 14.58 -2.83
CA ARG A 99 -13.99 13.31 -3.30
C ARG A 99 -12.87 12.46 -3.87
N ALA A 100 -12.70 11.26 -3.32
CA ALA A 100 -11.73 10.30 -3.78
C ALA A 100 -12.13 9.73 -5.16
N ALA A 101 -11.12 9.47 -5.98
CA ALA A 101 -11.20 8.77 -7.25
C ALA A 101 -10.35 7.49 -7.23
N GLN A 102 -9.23 7.51 -6.50
CA GLN A 102 -8.38 6.35 -6.28
C GLN A 102 -7.81 6.40 -4.87
N VAL A 103 -7.73 5.24 -4.23
CA VAL A 103 -7.05 5.02 -2.96
C VAL A 103 -6.01 3.95 -3.20
N VAL A 104 -4.74 4.25 -2.90
CA VAL A 104 -3.63 3.30 -2.95
C VAL A 104 -3.03 3.21 -1.56
N ILE A 105 -2.78 2.01 -1.07
CA ILE A 105 -2.20 1.77 0.25
C ILE A 105 -1.03 0.80 0.18
N TYR A 106 0.02 1.08 0.94
CA TYR A 106 1.22 0.26 1.08
C TYR A 106 1.83 0.52 2.46
N GLU A 107 2.69 -0.38 2.95
CA GLU A 107 3.26 -0.27 4.30
C GLU A 107 4.09 1.01 4.44
N PHE A 108 5.07 1.20 3.54
CA PHE A 108 5.92 2.39 3.43
C PHE A 108 6.27 2.63 1.95
N PHE A 109 6.41 3.89 1.53
CA PHE A 109 6.91 4.21 0.18
C PHE A 109 8.33 3.69 -0.02
N GLU A 110 9.13 3.73 1.04
CA GLU A 110 10.48 3.18 1.07
C GLU A 110 10.74 2.49 2.42
N GLY A 111 10.86 1.16 2.38
CA GLY A 111 11.30 0.34 3.50
C GLY A 111 12.48 -0.53 3.06
N LEU A 112 13.71 -0.06 3.28
CA LEU A 112 14.92 -0.78 2.88
C LEU A 112 15.57 -1.46 4.08
N ALA A 113 15.72 -2.78 3.99
CA ALA A 113 16.45 -3.60 4.95
C ALA A 113 17.35 -4.61 4.25
N SER A 114 18.45 -5.00 4.90
CA SER A 114 19.33 -6.08 4.44
C SER A 114 19.90 -6.84 5.63
N GLY A 115 20.30 -8.09 5.41
CA GLY A 115 20.86 -8.94 6.45
C GLY A 115 21.28 -10.31 5.93
N PHE A 116 21.74 -11.17 6.83
CA PHE A 116 22.10 -12.55 6.54
C PHE A 116 21.02 -13.51 7.06
N ILE A 117 20.73 -14.56 6.30
CA ILE A 117 19.84 -15.63 6.74
C ILE A 117 20.52 -16.40 7.88
N GLU A 118 19.84 -16.51 9.02
CA GLU A 118 20.25 -17.32 10.17
C GLU A 118 19.71 -18.75 10.04
N SER A 119 18.43 -18.88 9.71
CA SER A 119 17.76 -20.17 9.53
C SER A 119 16.53 -20.06 8.64
N LEU A 120 16.09 -21.22 8.14
CA LEU A 120 14.84 -21.42 7.41
C LEU A 120 13.96 -22.37 8.20
N ASP A 121 12.69 -22.05 8.36
CA ASP A 121 11.68 -22.98 8.84
C ASP A 121 10.78 -23.39 7.67
N TYR A 122 10.93 -24.65 7.25
CA TYR A 122 10.19 -25.20 6.12
C TYR A 122 8.72 -25.47 6.43
N ALA A 123 8.37 -25.75 7.69
CA ALA A 123 6.99 -26.00 8.07
C ALA A 123 6.21 -24.69 8.18
N ASP A 124 6.86 -23.66 8.70
CA ASP A 124 6.29 -22.32 8.87
C ASP A 124 6.41 -21.44 7.62
N GLY A 125 7.35 -21.74 6.72
CA GLY A 125 7.61 -20.91 5.54
C GLY A 125 8.26 -19.58 5.88
N SER A 126 9.13 -19.54 6.88
CA SER A 126 9.76 -18.31 7.35
C SER A 126 11.28 -18.32 7.25
N ILE A 127 11.82 -17.10 7.11
CA ILE A 127 13.26 -16.82 7.12
C ILE A 127 13.57 -16.04 8.39
N LYS A 128 14.49 -16.56 9.21
CA LYS A 128 15.08 -15.77 10.30
C LYS A 128 16.26 -14.99 9.77
N ILE A 129 16.24 -13.67 9.92
CA ILE A 129 17.39 -12.81 9.66
C ILE A 129 18.25 -12.72 10.93
N GLN A 130 19.56 -12.92 10.78
CA GLN A 130 20.52 -12.82 11.88
C GLN A 130 20.45 -11.43 12.52
N ASN A 131 20.24 -11.36 13.83
CA ASN A 131 20.02 -10.12 14.59
C ASN A 131 18.85 -9.26 14.06
N GLY A 132 17.93 -9.86 13.28
CA GLY A 132 16.84 -9.17 12.60
C GLY A 132 15.49 -9.85 12.82
N PRO A 133 14.46 -9.45 12.06
CA PRO A 133 13.13 -10.03 12.16
C PRO A 133 13.08 -11.44 11.58
N THR A 134 11.98 -12.13 11.88
CA THR A 134 11.53 -13.28 11.10
C THR A 134 10.56 -12.78 10.04
N VAL A 135 10.77 -13.16 8.79
CA VAL A 135 9.96 -12.71 7.65
C VAL A 135 9.24 -13.89 6.99
N ARG A 136 8.08 -13.60 6.41
CA ARG A 136 7.26 -14.53 5.60
C ARG A 136 6.81 -13.82 4.33
N ILE A 137 6.50 -14.59 3.30
CA ILE A 137 5.83 -14.08 2.11
C ILE A 137 4.33 -14.25 2.33
N SER A 138 3.54 -13.18 2.19
CA SER A 138 2.08 -13.30 2.14
C SER A 138 1.68 -13.94 0.82
N ASP A 139 1.61 -15.26 0.82
CA ASP A 139 1.48 -16.09 -0.36
C ASP A 139 0.30 -17.05 -0.16
N PRO A 140 -0.95 -16.56 -0.27
CA PRO A 140 -2.12 -17.36 0.09
C PRO A 140 -2.28 -18.62 -0.77
N ASN A 141 -1.73 -18.62 -1.98
CA ASN A 141 -1.79 -19.74 -2.92
C ASN A 141 -0.56 -20.67 -2.84
N GLY A 142 0.41 -20.35 -1.97
CA GLY A 142 1.60 -21.19 -1.74
C GLY A 142 2.48 -21.35 -2.98
N VAL A 143 2.62 -20.29 -3.77
CA VAL A 143 3.37 -20.25 -5.02
C VAL A 143 4.87 -20.02 -4.78
N PHE A 144 5.21 -19.10 -3.89
CA PHE A 144 6.59 -18.75 -3.52
C PHE A 144 7.05 -19.33 -2.17
N SER A 145 6.18 -20.01 -1.44
CA SER A 145 6.42 -20.58 -0.11
C SER A 145 5.46 -21.75 0.19
N VAL A 146 5.44 -22.24 1.44
CA VAL A 146 4.38 -23.18 1.90
C VAL A 146 2.99 -22.53 2.01
N GLY A 147 2.92 -21.21 1.89
CA GLY A 147 1.71 -20.42 1.90
C GLY A 147 1.45 -19.73 3.23
N TYR A 148 0.94 -18.50 3.18
CA TYR A 148 0.60 -17.69 4.35
C TYR A 148 -0.53 -16.73 4.02
N ASN A 149 -1.57 -16.72 4.85
CA ASN A 149 -2.78 -15.92 4.65
C ASN A 149 -3.01 -14.87 5.76
N GLY A 150 -2.02 -14.61 6.60
CA GLY A 150 -2.15 -13.67 7.71
C GLY A 150 -2.18 -12.20 7.30
N ALA A 151 -1.88 -11.88 6.03
CA ALA A 151 -1.96 -10.53 5.46
C ALA A 151 -2.72 -10.57 4.11
N PRO A 152 -4.04 -10.79 4.12
CA PRO A 152 -4.81 -11.19 2.94
C PRO A 152 -4.91 -10.13 1.83
N PHE A 153 -4.59 -8.87 2.13
CA PHE A 153 -4.58 -7.79 1.12
C PHE A 153 -3.16 -7.40 0.69
N MET A 154 -2.14 -7.75 1.46
CA MET A 154 -0.73 -7.48 1.17
C MET A 154 -0.05 -8.73 0.59
N THR A 155 -0.67 -9.33 -0.44
CA THR A 155 -0.21 -10.59 -1.03
C THR A 155 0.92 -10.37 -2.02
N ALA A 156 1.75 -11.40 -2.21
CA ALA A 156 2.57 -11.53 -3.41
C ALA A 156 1.65 -11.65 -4.64
N ASP A 157 2.14 -11.19 -5.79
CA ASP A 157 1.48 -11.44 -7.08
C ASP A 157 1.97 -12.79 -7.58
N ASP A 158 1.09 -13.78 -7.59
CA ASP A 158 1.43 -15.15 -7.97
C ASP A 158 1.47 -15.39 -9.48
N GLN A 159 1.10 -14.39 -10.29
CA GLN A 159 1.18 -14.41 -11.75
C GLN A 159 2.42 -13.69 -12.29
N SER A 160 3.22 -13.06 -11.43
CA SER A 160 4.47 -12.39 -11.80
C SER A 160 5.61 -12.74 -10.83
N PRO A 161 6.89 -12.60 -11.20
CA PRO A 161 8.00 -12.88 -10.29
C PRO A 161 8.19 -11.72 -9.29
N SER A 162 7.18 -11.44 -8.46
CA SER A 162 7.16 -10.30 -7.54
C SER A 162 8.15 -10.45 -6.37
N ILE A 163 8.67 -11.66 -6.16
CA ILE A 163 9.71 -11.96 -5.18
C ILE A 163 11.00 -12.21 -5.93
N SER A 164 11.95 -11.29 -5.83
CA SER A 164 13.22 -11.37 -6.54
C SER A 164 14.41 -10.97 -5.68
N SER A 165 15.61 -11.40 -6.06
CA SER A 165 16.86 -10.91 -5.52
C SER A 165 17.10 -9.47 -5.97
N PHE A 166 18.03 -8.76 -5.31
CA PHE A 166 18.51 -7.45 -5.76
C PHE A 166 19.08 -7.49 -7.20
N SER A 167 19.65 -8.62 -7.60
CA SER A 167 20.15 -8.86 -8.96
C SER A 167 19.07 -9.23 -9.99
N GLY A 168 17.80 -9.34 -9.56
CA GLY A 168 16.66 -9.58 -10.44
C GLY A 168 16.31 -11.05 -10.70
N PHE A 169 16.90 -12.01 -9.99
CA PHE A 169 16.51 -13.43 -10.10
C PHE A 169 15.26 -13.70 -9.27
N PRO A 170 14.30 -14.50 -9.77
CA PRO A 170 13.13 -14.87 -8.98
C PRO A 170 13.55 -15.69 -7.75
N MET A 171 12.92 -15.40 -6.61
CA MET A 171 13.23 -16.00 -5.31
C MET A 171 11.95 -16.57 -4.67
N CYS A 172 12.16 -17.36 -3.61
CA CYS A 172 11.11 -18.09 -2.89
C CYS A 172 11.65 -18.53 -1.51
N ILE A 173 10.75 -18.90 -0.61
CA ILE A 173 11.09 -19.61 0.63
C ILE A 173 10.87 -21.11 0.36
N PRO A 174 11.92 -21.95 0.44
CA PRO A 174 11.80 -23.36 0.10
C PRO A 174 10.91 -24.12 1.07
N ARG A 175 10.16 -25.09 0.55
CA ARG A 175 9.28 -25.96 1.34
C ARG A 175 10.01 -27.17 1.94
N ASN A 176 11.23 -27.43 1.46
CA ASN A 176 12.16 -28.46 1.93
C ASN A 176 13.54 -28.25 1.27
N ASP A 177 14.53 -29.08 1.61
CA ASP A 177 15.90 -28.98 1.09
C ASP A 177 16.00 -29.14 -0.44
N THR A 178 15.09 -29.89 -1.05
CA THR A 178 15.09 -30.24 -2.49
C THR A 178 13.81 -29.79 -3.18
N ASP A 179 13.33 -28.59 -2.88
CA ASP A 179 12.09 -28.05 -3.44
C ASP A 179 12.25 -27.73 -4.95
N PRO A 180 11.58 -28.47 -5.87
CA PRO A 180 11.70 -28.22 -7.30
C PRO A 180 11.06 -26.90 -7.73
N LEU A 181 10.11 -26.35 -6.96
CA LEU A 181 9.50 -25.05 -7.20
C LEU A 181 10.33 -23.91 -6.58
N CYS A 182 11.34 -24.25 -5.77
CA CYS A 182 12.27 -23.30 -5.17
C CYS A 182 13.72 -23.80 -5.24
N PRO A 183 14.26 -23.98 -6.46
CA PRO A 183 15.52 -24.68 -6.66
C PRO A 183 16.70 -23.89 -6.10
N LEU A 184 17.73 -24.63 -5.62
CA LEU A 184 18.95 -24.05 -5.09
C LEU A 184 19.71 -23.18 -6.10
N SER A 185 19.54 -23.43 -7.40
CA SER A 185 20.09 -22.62 -8.48
C SER A 185 19.59 -21.17 -8.46
N ASN A 186 18.38 -20.92 -7.91
CA ASN A 186 17.81 -19.58 -7.79
C ASN A 186 18.27 -18.88 -6.51
N ARG A 187 18.80 -19.62 -5.54
CA ARG A 187 19.34 -19.11 -4.26
C ARG A 187 20.81 -19.50 -4.04
N PRO A 188 21.72 -19.24 -5.00
CA PRO A 188 23.10 -19.66 -4.89
C PRO A 188 23.83 -18.81 -3.84
N PHE A 189 24.63 -19.46 -3.01
CA PHE A 189 25.50 -18.77 -2.05
C PHE A 189 26.96 -19.05 -2.37
N ASN A 190 27.65 -18.02 -2.90
CA ASN A 190 29.10 -18.02 -3.15
C ASN A 190 29.83 -16.95 -2.33
N GLY A 191 29.20 -16.51 -1.23
CA GLY A 191 29.66 -15.40 -0.39
C GLY A 191 28.84 -14.12 -0.61
N PRO A 192 28.96 -13.14 0.31
CA PRO A 192 28.22 -11.88 0.24
C PRO A 192 28.54 -11.10 -1.04
N GLY A 193 27.52 -10.47 -1.64
CA GLY A 193 27.70 -9.61 -2.82
C GLY A 193 28.01 -10.33 -4.14
N THR A 194 27.98 -11.67 -4.15
CA THR A 194 28.20 -12.46 -5.37
C THR A 194 26.86 -12.93 -5.94
N PHE A 195 26.54 -12.48 -7.14
CA PHE A 195 25.33 -12.88 -7.85
C PHE A 195 25.70 -13.84 -8.98
N THR A 196 25.40 -15.12 -8.80
CA THR A 196 25.54 -16.12 -9.86
C THR A 196 24.17 -16.52 -10.37
N ALA A 197 24.07 -16.85 -11.65
CA ALA A 197 22.91 -17.47 -12.27
C ALA A 197 23.30 -18.86 -12.78
N PRO A 198 23.41 -19.87 -11.89
CA PRO A 198 23.83 -21.21 -12.29
C PRO A 198 22.92 -21.82 -13.36
N ASP A 199 21.62 -21.50 -13.29
CA ASP A 199 20.62 -21.95 -14.26
C ASP A 199 19.70 -20.78 -14.65
N PRO A 200 20.09 -19.94 -15.63
CA PRO A 200 19.33 -18.73 -15.98
C PRO A 200 18.03 -19.01 -16.72
N LEU A 201 17.73 -20.28 -17.05
CA LEU A 201 16.52 -20.68 -17.75
C LEU A 201 15.44 -21.24 -16.81
N VAL A 202 15.76 -21.41 -15.53
CA VAL A 202 14.82 -21.90 -14.51
C VAL A 202 14.33 -20.72 -13.69
N MET A 203 13.02 -20.51 -13.64
CA MET A 203 12.39 -19.46 -12.83
C MET A 203 11.78 -20.10 -11.59
N ALA A 204 11.74 -19.40 -10.46
CA ALA A 204 10.86 -19.83 -9.36
C ALA A 204 9.50 -19.15 -9.59
N PRO A 205 8.37 -19.85 -9.47
CA PRO A 205 8.17 -21.31 -9.34
C PRO A 205 8.04 -22.08 -10.68
N PHE A 206 8.33 -21.44 -11.83
CA PHE A 206 7.94 -21.89 -13.18
C PHE A 206 9.03 -22.61 -13.99
#